data_AF-Q9BG66-F1
#
_entry.id   AF-Q9BG66-F1
#
_cell.length_a   1.000
_cell.length_b   1.000
_cell.length_c   1.000
_cell.angle_alpha   90.00
_cell.angle_beta   90.00
_cell.angle_gamma   90.00
#
_symmetry.space_group_name_H-M   'P 1'
#
loop_
_entity.id
_entity.type
_entity.pdbx_description
1 polymer ?
#
loop_
_entity_poly.entity_id
_entity_poly.type
_entity_poly.pdbx_seq_one_letter_code
_entity_poly.pdbx_strand_id
1 'polypeptide(L)'
;NPQFCYQDTILWQEFSTRTTSWPSTRINASRARTCPPCSPACQASGCWGESPEDCQSLTRTICAGGCARCKGQLPTDCCHEQCAAGCTGPKHSDCLACLHFNHSGICELHCPALVTYNTDTFESMPNPEGRYTFGASCVTTCPYNYLST
;
A
#
# COMPACT_ATOMS: atom_id res chain seq x y z
N ASN A 1 -18.12 7.44 -19.52
CA ASN A 1 -16.91 7.66 -20.34
C ASN A 1 -16.99 6.83 -21.61
N PRO A 2 -17.54 7.38 -22.71
CA PRO A 2 -17.89 6.60 -23.91
C PRO A 2 -16.69 5.98 -24.64
N GLN A 3 -15.48 6.50 -24.44
CA GLN A 3 -14.25 6.00 -25.05
C GLN A 3 -13.42 5.08 -24.13
N PHE A 4 -13.84 4.90 -22.87
CA PHE A 4 -13.05 4.21 -21.85
C PHE A 4 -13.22 2.69 -21.93
N CYS A 5 -12.11 1.97 -21.85
CA CYS A 5 -12.03 0.51 -21.92
C CYS A 5 -11.42 -0.05 -20.64
N TYR A 6 -11.59 -1.37 -20.45
CA TYR A 6 -10.95 -2.18 -19.41
C TYR A 6 -11.40 -1.93 -17.96
N GLN A 7 -12.23 -0.92 -17.69
CA GLN A 7 -12.73 -0.63 -16.34
C GLN A 7 -13.51 -1.77 -15.67
N ASP A 8 -14.08 -2.66 -16.48
CA ASP A 8 -14.85 -3.84 -16.10
C ASP A 8 -14.01 -5.12 -16.06
N THR A 9 -12.75 -5.10 -16.51
CA THR A 9 -11.83 -6.24 -16.43
C THR A 9 -11.04 -6.25 -15.12
N ILE A 10 -10.91 -5.10 -14.48
CA ILE A 10 -10.16 -4.92 -13.22
C ILE A 10 -10.88 -5.60 -12.06
N LEU A 11 -10.14 -6.42 -11.31
CA LEU A 11 -10.58 -7.00 -10.05
C LEU A 11 -10.48 -5.94 -8.94
N TRP A 12 -11.49 -5.08 -8.83
CA TRP A 12 -11.49 -3.95 -7.89
C TRP A 12 -11.38 -4.35 -6.41
N GLN A 13 -11.79 -5.57 -6.07
CA GLN A 13 -11.67 -6.12 -4.72
C GLN A 13 -10.20 -6.23 -4.27
N GLU A 14 -9.23 -6.29 -5.19
CA GLU A 14 -7.79 -6.26 -4.87
C GLU A 14 -7.33 -5.00 -4.13
N PHE A 15 -8.01 -3.87 -4.38
CA PHE A 15 -7.65 -2.60 -3.77
C PHE A 15 -8.25 -2.42 -2.37
N SER A 16 -9.15 -3.33 -1.94
CA SER A 16 -9.67 -3.30 -0.57
C SER A 16 -8.57 -3.59 0.45
N THR A 17 -8.65 -2.93 1.60
CA THR A 17 -7.85 -3.27 2.79
C THR A 17 -8.60 -4.31 3.63
N ARG A 18 -8.00 -4.89 4.67
CA ARG A 18 -8.75 -5.78 5.58
C ARG A 18 -9.82 -5.05 6.37
N THR A 19 -9.56 -3.79 6.65
CA THR A 19 -10.33 -2.93 7.55
C THR A 19 -11.38 -2.11 6.81
N THR A 20 -11.28 -2.00 5.48
CA THR A 20 -12.21 -1.23 4.66
C THR A 20 -12.79 -2.12 3.57
N SER A 21 -14.09 -2.40 3.67
CA SER A 21 -14.83 -3.00 2.56
C SER A 21 -14.93 -1.97 1.43
N TRP A 22 -14.64 -2.42 0.20
CA TRP A 22 -14.80 -1.57 -0.97
C TRP A 22 -16.31 -1.34 -1.17
N PRO A 23 -16.83 -0.09 -1.15
CA PRO A 23 -18.26 0.18 -1.31
C PRO A 23 -18.73 -0.30 -2.68
N SER A 24 -19.93 -0.85 -2.82
CA SER A 24 -20.40 -1.46 -4.08
C SER A 24 -20.05 -0.63 -5.33
N THR A 25 -19.13 -1.14 -6.15
CA THR A 25 -18.65 -0.52 -7.39
C THR A 25 -19.79 -0.44 -8.40
N ARG A 26 -20.24 0.77 -8.74
CA ARG A 26 -21.08 0.99 -9.92
C ARG A 26 -20.18 1.33 -11.11
N ILE A 27 -19.76 0.31 -11.84
CA ILE A 27 -18.95 0.47 -13.04
C ILE A 27 -19.88 0.60 -14.24
N ASN A 28 -19.91 1.78 -14.86
CA ASN A 28 -20.60 1.96 -16.12
C ASN A 28 -19.69 1.47 -17.28
N ALA A 29 -20.09 0.37 -17.91
CA ALA A 29 -19.40 -0.24 -19.05
C ALA A 29 -20.02 0.17 -20.41
N SER A 30 -20.89 1.18 -20.46
CA SER A 30 -21.44 1.70 -21.71
C SER A 30 -20.34 2.40 -22.53
N ARG A 31 -20.09 1.85 -23.71
CA ARG A 31 -19.01 2.26 -24.62
C ARG A 31 -19.58 2.59 -25.99
N ALA A 32 -19.00 3.59 -26.64
CA ALA A 32 -19.28 3.95 -28.03
C ALA A 32 -18.27 3.32 -29.01
N ARG A 33 -17.27 2.58 -28.51
CA ARG A 33 -16.24 1.91 -29.30
C ARG A 33 -16.08 0.45 -28.89
N THR A 34 -15.56 -0.36 -29.81
CA THR A 34 -15.09 -1.72 -29.52
C THR A 34 -13.72 -1.65 -28.84
N CYS A 35 -13.56 -2.34 -27.71
CA CYS A 35 -12.30 -2.44 -26.98
C CYS A 35 -11.56 -3.71 -27.41
N PRO A 36 -10.26 -3.65 -27.73
CA PRO A 36 -9.42 -4.84 -27.88
C PRO A 36 -9.43 -5.68 -26.60
N PRO A 37 -9.22 -7.01 -26.69
CA PRO A 37 -9.05 -7.84 -25.50
C PRO A 37 -7.77 -7.49 -24.74
N CYS A 38 -7.67 -7.92 -23.48
CA CYS A 38 -6.41 -7.87 -22.75
C CYS A 38 -5.34 -8.74 -23.45
N SER A 39 -4.07 -8.40 -23.25
CA SER A 39 -2.96 -9.24 -23.70
C SER A 39 -3.08 -10.67 -23.15
N PRO A 40 -2.78 -11.71 -23.95
CA PRO A 40 -2.72 -13.10 -23.46
C PRO A 40 -1.74 -13.31 -22.29
N ALA A 41 -0.77 -12.42 -22.12
CA ALA A 41 0.17 -12.45 -21.01
C ALA A 41 -0.50 -12.22 -19.65
N CYS A 42 -1.67 -11.56 -19.59
CA CYS A 42 -2.35 -11.26 -18.34
C CYS A 42 -3.03 -12.49 -17.70
N GLN A 43 -3.08 -13.63 -18.38
CA GLN A 43 -3.69 -14.86 -17.90
C GLN A 43 -5.13 -14.62 -17.37
N ALA A 44 -5.38 -14.87 -16.09
CA ALA A 44 -6.67 -14.67 -15.42
C ALA A 44 -6.77 -13.33 -14.67
N SER A 45 -5.76 -12.47 -14.76
CA SER A 45 -5.79 -11.12 -14.16
C SER A 45 -6.49 -10.12 -15.08
N GLY A 46 -7.04 -9.06 -14.49
CA GLY A 46 -7.56 -7.92 -15.26
C GLY A 46 -6.43 -7.19 -16.01
N CYS A 47 -6.78 -6.19 -16.81
CA CYS A 47 -5.79 -5.34 -17.48
C CYS A 47 -6.24 -3.89 -17.47
N TRP A 48 -5.29 -2.95 -17.51
CA TRP A 48 -5.54 -1.52 -17.63
C TRP A 48 -5.58 -1.05 -19.10
N GLY A 49 -5.15 -1.93 -20.02
CA GLY A 49 -4.89 -1.62 -21.43
C GLY A 49 -4.65 -2.89 -22.24
N GLU A 50 -4.37 -2.69 -23.54
CA GLU A 50 -4.11 -3.79 -24.48
C GLU A 50 -2.74 -4.45 -24.28
N SER A 51 -1.79 -3.71 -23.71
CA SER A 51 -0.39 -4.12 -23.70
C SER A 51 -0.08 -5.17 -22.61
N PRO A 52 0.95 -6.03 -22.79
CA PRO A 52 1.38 -6.98 -21.76
C PRO A 52 1.82 -6.31 -20.44
N GLU A 53 2.29 -5.07 -20.46
CA GLU A 53 2.64 -4.31 -19.26
C GLU A 53 1.43 -3.74 -18.50
N ASP A 54 0.25 -3.73 -19.12
CA ASP A 54 -0.97 -3.22 -18.51
C ASP A 54 -1.69 -4.27 -17.66
N CYS A 55 -1.13 -5.47 -17.50
CA CYS A 55 -1.74 -6.51 -16.69
C CYS A 55 -1.87 -6.08 -15.22
N GLN A 56 -3.03 -6.34 -14.64
CA GLN A 56 -3.29 -6.05 -13.24
C GLN A 56 -2.45 -6.96 -12.35
N SER A 57 -1.50 -6.38 -11.62
CA SER A 57 -0.76 -7.10 -10.59
C SER A 57 -1.67 -7.38 -9.38
N LEU A 58 -1.86 -8.65 -9.07
CA LEU A 58 -2.64 -9.10 -7.92
C LEU A 58 -1.71 -9.23 -6.71
N THR A 59 -2.06 -8.59 -5.60
CA THR A 59 -1.23 -8.58 -4.39
C THR A 59 -2.01 -8.92 -3.14
N ARG A 60 -3.28 -9.34 -3.26
CA ARG A 60 -4.12 -9.68 -2.11
C ARG A 60 -4.85 -11.03 -2.26
N THR A 61 -5.69 -11.20 -3.28
CA THR A 61 -6.52 -12.42 -3.40
C THR A 61 -5.71 -13.67 -3.68
N ILE A 62 -4.52 -13.53 -4.27
CA ILE A 62 -3.64 -14.65 -4.59
C ILE A 62 -2.75 -15.09 -3.41
N CYS A 63 -2.77 -14.37 -2.29
CA CYS A 63 -1.82 -14.58 -1.21
C CYS A 63 -2.11 -15.84 -0.40
N ALA A 64 -1.07 -16.61 -0.07
CA ALA A 64 -1.19 -17.72 0.87
C ALA A 64 -1.26 -17.28 2.34
N GLY A 65 -1.76 -18.17 3.20
CA GLY A 65 -1.67 -18.01 4.66
C GLY A 65 -2.43 -16.84 5.26
N GLY A 66 -3.27 -16.17 4.46
CA GLY A 66 -4.00 -14.99 4.90
C GLY A 66 -3.05 -13.91 5.40
N CYS A 67 -2.05 -13.50 4.61
CA CYS A 67 -1.35 -12.22 4.78
C CYS A 67 -2.10 -11.08 4.08
N ALA A 68 -1.78 -9.81 4.41
CA ALA A 68 -2.54 -8.65 3.91
C ALA A 68 -2.17 -8.29 2.48
N ARG A 69 -0.87 -8.40 2.17
CA ARG A 69 -0.29 -8.22 0.84
C ARG A 69 0.78 -9.28 0.58
N CYS A 70 1.01 -9.59 -0.69
CA CYS A 70 2.05 -10.51 -1.12
C CYS A 70 2.59 -10.13 -2.51
N LYS A 71 3.76 -10.67 -2.83
CA LYS A 71 4.37 -10.61 -4.17
C LYS A 71 4.12 -11.86 -5.02
N GLY A 72 3.42 -12.86 -4.47
CA GLY A 72 3.23 -14.18 -5.07
C GLY A 72 2.37 -15.10 -4.19
N GLN A 73 2.17 -16.33 -4.65
CA GLN A 73 1.25 -17.28 -4.02
C GLN A 73 1.86 -18.09 -2.88
N LEU A 74 3.18 -18.05 -2.68
CA LEU A 74 3.83 -18.85 -1.65
C LEU A 74 3.75 -18.14 -0.29
N PRO A 75 3.73 -18.86 0.84
CA PRO A 75 3.81 -18.24 2.17
C PRO A 75 5.05 -17.35 2.35
N THR A 76 6.15 -17.66 1.67
CA THR A 76 7.39 -16.87 1.65
C THR A 76 7.28 -15.57 0.86
N ASP A 77 6.22 -15.40 0.07
CA ASP A 77 5.95 -14.19 -0.70
C ASP A 77 5.08 -13.17 0.06
N CYS A 78 4.71 -13.48 1.31
CA CYS A 78 3.98 -12.54 2.14
C CYS A 78 4.85 -11.32 2.48
N CYS A 79 4.24 -10.15 2.32
CA CYS A 79 4.84 -8.89 2.71
C CYS A 79 4.79 -8.69 4.23
N HIS A 80 5.63 -7.78 4.72
CA HIS A 80 5.53 -7.31 6.10
C HIS A 80 4.15 -6.68 6.36
N GLU A 81 3.64 -6.79 7.59
CA GLU A 81 2.32 -6.26 7.98
C GLU A 81 2.22 -4.72 7.86
N GLN A 82 3.35 -4.03 7.90
CA GLN A 82 3.44 -2.57 7.71
C GLN A 82 3.51 -2.17 6.22
N CYS A 83 3.53 -3.12 5.29
CA CYS A 83 3.50 -2.82 3.86
C CYS A 83 2.06 -2.57 3.37
N ALA A 84 1.92 -1.57 2.51
CA ALA A 84 0.75 -1.30 1.70
C ALA A 84 1.05 -1.52 0.21
N ALA A 85 0.01 -1.78 -0.57
CA ALA A 85 0.02 -2.08 -2.02
C ALA A 85 0.78 -3.37 -2.43
N GLY A 86 1.95 -3.67 -1.86
CA GLY A 86 2.79 -4.82 -2.17
C GLY A 86 4.21 -4.65 -1.60
N CYS A 87 5.11 -5.55 -2.00
CA CYS A 87 6.51 -5.53 -1.56
C CYS A 87 7.42 -6.19 -2.60
N THR A 88 8.71 -5.90 -2.52
CA THR A 88 9.77 -6.60 -3.26
C THR A 88 10.40 -7.73 -2.44
N GLY A 89 10.24 -7.70 -1.12
CA GLY A 89 10.74 -8.68 -0.16
C GLY A 89 9.92 -8.72 1.14
N PRO A 90 10.25 -9.62 2.07
CA PRO A 90 9.45 -9.85 3.28
C PRO A 90 9.68 -8.80 4.38
N LYS A 91 10.70 -7.93 4.28
CA LYS A 91 11.03 -6.96 5.33
C LYS A 91 10.17 -5.70 5.20
N HIS A 92 10.01 -4.97 6.31
CA HIS A 92 9.34 -3.66 6.32
C HIS A 92 10.12 -2.56 5.59
N SER A 93 11.37 -2.80 5.17
CA SER A 93 12.14 -1.94 4.27
C SER A 93 11.85 -2.19 2.79
N ASP A 94 11.21 -3.33 2.47
CA ASP A 94 11.02 -3.79 1.10
C ASP A 94 9.60 -3.50 0.58
N CYS A 95 8.86 -2.65 1.31
CA CYS A 95 7.50 -2.28 0.96
C CYS A 95 7.47 -1.33 -0.24
N LEU A 96 6.46 -1.49 -1.11
CA LEU A 96 6.22 -0.51 -2.19
C LEU A 96 5.62 0.80 -1.64
N ALA A 97 4.85 0.70 -0.54
CA ALA A 97 4.33 1.82 0.22
C ALA A 97 4.18 1.40 1.69
N CYS A 98 4.22 2.36 2.61
CA CYS A 98 3.97 2.10 4.03
C CYS A 98 2.48 2.19 4.33
N LEU A 99 1.98 1.27 5.16
CA LEU A 99 0.60 1.29 5.65
C LEU A 99 0.35 2.48 6.59
N HIS A 100 1.34 2.79 7.44
CA HIS A 100 1.25 3.86 8.44
C HIS A 100 2.30 4.95 8.18
N PHE A 101 3.54 4.76 8.65
CA PHE A 101 4.58 5.78 8.51
C PHE A 101 5.85 5.23 7.88
N ASN A 102 6.44 6.01 6.97
CA ASN A 102 7.79 5.80 6.47
C ASN A 102 8.78 6.52 7.38
N HIS A 103 9.61 5.75 8.08
CA HIS A 103 10.74 6.23 8.84
C HIS A 103 12.03 5.95 8.06
N SER A 104 12.46 6.91 7.24
CA SER A 104 13.74 6.85 6.51
C SER A 104 13.95 5.56 5.68
N GLY A 105 12.88 5.07 5.04
CA GLY A 105 12.89 3.85 4.21
C GLY A 105 12.36 2.60 4.93
N ILE A 106 12.00 2.70 6.20
CA ILE A 106 11.46 1.60 7.01
C ILE A 106 9.99 1.91 7.33
N CYS A 107 9.08 0.99 7.00
CA CYS A 107 7.67 1.15 7.34
C CYS A 107 7.39 0.74 8.78
N GLU A 108 6.92 1.69 9.59
CA GLU A 108 6.63 1.51 11.02
C GLU A 108 5.19 1.91 11.33
N LEU A 109 4.65 1.33 12.41
CA LEU A 109 3.29 1.63 12.89
C LEU A 109 3.17 3.04 13.47
N HIS A 110 4.22 3.49 14.15
CA HIS A 110 4.30 4.82 14.77
C HIS A 110 5.71 5.38 14.57
N CYS A 111 5.83 6.69 14.44
CA CYS A 111 7.14 7.34 14.50
C CYS A 111 7.74 7.26 15.90
N PRO A 112 9.08 7.24 16.05
CA PRO A 112 9.72 7.27 17.35
C PRO A 112 9.28 8.49 18.17
N ALA A 113 8.85 8.27 19.40
CA ALA A 113 8.40 9.33 20.29
C ALA A 113 9.51 10.36 20.54
N LEU A 114 9.15 11.64 20.62
CA LEU A 114 10.08 12.75 20.88
C LEU A 114 10.70 12.70 22.28
N VAL A 115 10.07 11.95 23.18
CA VAL A 115 10.43 11.86 24.59
C VAL A 115 10.46 10.40 25.00
N THR A 116 11.50 9.99 25.70
CA THR A 116 11.63 8.69 26.34
C THR A 116 11.51 8.85 27.85
N TYR A 117 11.13 7.77 28.52
CA TYR A 117 10.96 7.75 29.97
C TYR A 117 12.19 7.13 30.63
N ASN A 118 12.81 7.83 31.57
CA ASN A 118 13.87 7.27 32.40
C ASN A 118 13.22 6.48 33.55
N THR A 119 13.46 5.17 33.59
CA THR A 119 12.86 4.27 34.58
C THR A 119 13.45 4.41 35.99
N ASP A 120 14.63 5.02 36.13
CA ASP A 120 15.32 5.18 37.42
C ASP A 120 14.92 6.49 38.09
N THR A 121 14.90 7.60 37.33
CA THR A 121 14.55 8.93 37.85
C THR A 121 13.06 9.26 37.71
N PHE A 122 12.31 8.45 36.97
CA PHE A 122 10.89 8.66 36.66
C PHE A 122 10.63 9.97 35.87
N GLU A 123 11.65 10.46 35.15
CA GLU A 123 11.60 11.71 34.39
C GLU A 123 11.47 11.49 32.87
N SER A 124 10.91 12.49 32.21
CA SER A 124 10.81 12.57 30.75
C SER A 124 12.11 13.14 30.16
N MET A 125 12.75 12.40 29.26
CA MET A 125 14.00 12.79 28.60
C MET A 125 13.81 12.93 27.09
N PRO A 126 14.42 13.93 26.43
CA PRO A 126 14.33 14.08 24.98
C PRO A 126 14.97 12.88 24.28
N ASN A 127 14.28 12.34 23.27
CA ASN A 127 14.76 11.22 22.47
C ASN A 127 15.56 11.72 21.25
N PRO A 128 16.84 11.37 21.09
CA PRO A 128 17.63 11.74 19.91
C PRO A 128 17.05 11.18 18.60
N GLU A 129 16.40 10.01 18.69
CA GLU A 129 15.74 9.38 17.55
C GLU A 129 14.29 9.84 17.36
N GLY A 130 13.82 10.78 18.18
CA GLY A 130 12.49 11.35 18.10
C GLY A 130 12.20 11.92 16.71
N ARG A 131 11.01 11.63 16.18
CA ARG A 131 10.53 12.16 14.90
C ARG A 131 9.10 12.65 15.04
N TYR A 132 8.78 13.73 14.34
CA TYR A 132 7.41 14.20 14.16
C TYR A 132 6.70 13.40 13.09
N THR A 133 5.40 13.20 13.25
CA THR A 133 4.54 12.64 12.21
C THR A 133 4.17 13.73 11.21
N PHE A 134 4.37 13.47 9.93
CA PHE A 134 3.94 14.36 8.84
C PHE A 134 3.35 13.53 7.70
N GLY A 135 2.02 13.57 7.56
CA GLY A 135 1.31 12.69 6.64
C GLY A 135 1.56 11.22 6.97
N ALA A 136 2.13 10.47 6.02
CA ALA A 136 2.51 9.06 6.18
C ALA A 136 4.04 8.89 6.33
N SER A 137 4.73 9.86 6.95
CA SER A 137 6.19 9.82 7.12
C SER A 137 6.64 10.41 8.45
N CYS A 138 7.82 10.00 8.89
CA CYS A 138 8.49 10.49 10.09
C CYS A 138 9.58 11.48 9.71
N VAL A 139 9.51 12.71 10.24
CA VAL A 139 10.45 13.80 9.93
C VAL A 139 11.14 14.32 11.18
N THR A 140 12.39 14.76 11.04
CA THR A 140 13.15 15.36 12.16
C THR A 140 12.63 16.74 12.55
N THR A 141 12.18 17.52 11.56
CA THR A 141 11.62 18.86 11.73
C THR A 141 10.39 19.02 10.87
N CYS A 142 9.37 19.71 11.38
CA CYS A 142 8.20 20.03 10.59
C CYS A 142 8.57 20.93 9.39
N PRO A 143 7.95 20.74 8.20
CA PRO A 143 8.12 21.62 7.06
C PRO A 143 7.68 23.07 7.37
N TYR A 144 8.12 24.01 6.53
CA TYR A 144 7.75 25.42 6.67
C TYR A 144 6.22 25.60 6.73
N ASN A 145 5.75 26.45 7.65
CA ASN A 145 4.33 26.70 7.98
C ASN A 145 3.56 25.56 8.69
N TYR A 146 4.23 24.52 9.19
CA TYR A 146 3.60 23.50 10.02
C TYR A 146 3.95 23.67 11.49
N LEU A 147 2.94 23.50 12.35
CA LEU A 147 3.11 23.43 13.79
C LEU A 147 3.07 21.96 14.20
N SER A 148 4.02 21.55 15.05
CA SER A 148 3.92 20.28 15.77
C SER A 148 3.15 20.50 17.08
N THR A 149 2.14 19.69 17.33
CA THR A 149 1.46 19.60 18.64
C THR A 149 1.80 18.29 19.31
#